data_AF-A0A3E3HZM4-F1
#
_entry.id   AF-A0A3E3HZM4-F1
#
_cell.length_a   1.000
_cell.length_b   1.000
_cell.length_c   1.000
_cell.angle_alpha   90.00
_cell.angle_beta   90.00
_cell.angle_gamma   90.00
#
_symmetry.space_group_name_H-M   'P 1'
#
loop_
_entity.id
_entity.type
_entity.pdbx_description
1 polymer ?
#
loop_
_entity_poly.entity_id
_entity_poly.type
_entity_poly.pdbx_seq_one_letter_code
_entity_poly.pdbx_strand_id
1 'polypeptide(L)'
;TWMIFKWVFKSAAAILIVTNTWNIVMGVFDMAQSVVAQAAGVINSDASIDISSVMTDLEPRLMEMDLGPLFGLWFQSLFIGITMWALYICIFIVIYGRMIEIYLVTSVAPVPMAAMMGKEWGGMGQNYLRSLLALGFQAFLIIVCVAIYAVLVQNIALEDDIIMAIWSCVGYTVLLCFTLFKTGSLAKSVFQAH
;
A
#
# COMPACT_ATOMS: atom_id res chain seq x y z
N THR A 1 25.29 44.92 -12.90
CA THR A 1 24.37 44.98 -11.74
C THR A 1 23.24 43.96 -11.82
N TRP A 2 22.45 43.91 -12.91
CA TRP A 2 21.35 42.93 -13.07
C TRP A 2 21.76 41.45 -12.90
N MET A 3 22.92 41.05 -13.45
CA MET A 3 23.44 39.69 -13.36
C MET A 3 23.75 39.26 -11.91
N ILE A 4 24.28 40.18 -11.10
CA ILE A 4 24.63 39.95 -9.69
C ILE A 4 23.34 39.81 -8.87
N PHE A 5 22.34 40.66 -9.13
CA PHE A 5 21.04 40.60 -8.45
C PHE A 5 20.33 39.25 -8.68
N LYS A 6 20.35 38.75 -9.92
CA LYS A 6 19.78 37.44 -10.28
C LYS A 6 20.51 36.28 -9.56
N TRP A 7 21.83 36.38 -9.42
CA TRP A 7 22.63 35.39 -8.69
C TRP A 7 22.33 35.40 -7.20
N VAL A 8 22.31 36.57 -6.57
CA VAL A 8 22.00 36.74 -5.14
C VAL A 8 20.59 36.22 -4.83
N PHE A 9 19.61 36.56 -5.66
CA PHE A 9 18.24 36.07 -5.50
C PHE A 9 18.15 34.53 -5.60
N LYS A 10 18.83 33.95 -6.60
CA LYS A 10 18.86 32.51 -6.82
C LYS A 10 19.50 31.74 -5.66
N SER A 11 20.59 32.26 -5.11
CA SER A 11 21.24 31.69 -3.94
C SER A 11 20.39 31.83 -2.67
N ALA A 12 19.75 32.99 -2.47
CA ALA A 12 18.84 33.20 -1.34
C ALA A 12 17.63 32.25 -1.38
N ALA A 13 17.03 32.06 -2.56
CA ALA A 13 15.94 31.11 -2.76
C ALA A 13 16.39 29.64 -2.52
N ALA A 14 17.60 29.27 -2.95
CA ALA A 14 18.14 27.93 -2.68
C ALA A 14 18.34 27.68 -1.17
N ILE A 15 18.87 28.67 -0.44
CA ILE A 15 19.03 28.58 1.03
C ILE A 15 17.66 28.43 1.69
N LEU A 16 16.66 29.23 1.28
CA LEU A 16 15.29 29.14 1.81
C LEU A 16 14.67 27.75 1.61
N ILE A 17 14.84 27.14 0.43
CA ILE A 17 14.33 25.79 0.12
C ILE A 17 15.04 24.75 0.99
N VAL A 18 16.37 24.81 1.10
CA VAL A 18 17.14 23.84 1.89
C VAL A 18 16.78 23.93 3.37
N THR A 19 16.70 25.14 3.93
CA THR A 19 16.30 25.36 5.33
C THR A 19 14.88 24.85 5.62
N ASN A 20 13.97 24.90 4.64
CA ASN A 20 12.59 24.42 4.79
C ASN A 20 12.36 23.02 4.21
N THR A 21 13.41 22.26 3.90
CA THR A 21 13.26 20.92 3.30
C THR A 21 12.37 20.01 4.14
N TRP A 22 12.59 19.99 5.46
CA TRP A 22 11.80 19.18 6.37
C TRP A 22 10.31 19.55 6.34
N ASN A 23 10.00 20.85 6.34
CA ASN A 23 8.62 21.34 6.26
C ASN A 23 7.94 20.95 4.95
N ILE A 24 8.69 20.98 3.83
CA ILE A 24 8.17 20.59 2.53
C ILE A 24 7.86 19.09 2.49
N VAL A 25 8.80 18.26 2.96
CA VAL A 25 8.63 16.80 2.99
C VAL A 25 7.46 16.41 3.88
N MET A 26 7.39 16.96 5.10
CA MET A 26 6.30 16.69 6.03
C MET A 26 4.95 17.20 5.48
N GLY A 27 4.92 18.38 4.86
CA GLY A 27 3.69 18.89 4.25
C GLY A 27 3.15 17.99 3.11
N VAL A 28 4.03 17.38 2.32
CA VAL A 28 3.62 16.38 1.31
C VAL A 28 3.07 15.12 1.97
N PHE A 29 3.69 14.64 3.04
CA PHE A 29 3.19 13.48 3.78
C PHE A 29 1.86 13.76 4.48
N ASP A 30 1.65 14.96 5.03
CA ASP A 30 0.37 15.35 5.64
C ASP A 30 -0.75 15.35 4.58
N MET A 31 -0.47 15.87 3.38
CA MET A 31 -1.43 15.78 2.27
C MET A 31 -1.72 14.32 1.89
N ALA A 32 -0.68 13.49 1.75
CA ALA A 32 -0.86 12.07 1.45
C ALA A 32 -1.68 11.36 2.54
N GLN A 33 -1.39 11.63 3.81
CA GLN A 33 -2.12 11.07 4.94
C GLN A 33 -3.59 11.49 4.95
N SER A 34 -3.91 12.74 4.59
CA SER A 34 -5.31 13.19 4.49
C SER A 34 -6.12 12.38 3.46
N VAL A 35 -5.51 12.03 2.32
CA VAL A 35 -6.14 11.21 1.27
C VAL A 35 -6.27 9.75 1.74
N VAL A 36 -5.23 9.22 2.39
CA VAL A 36 -5.25 7.88 2.98
C VAL A 36 -6.32 7.76 4.06
N ALA A 37 -6.45 8.75 4.93
CA ALA A 37 -7.44 8.76 6.00
C ALA A 37 -8.88 8.78 5.45
N GLN A 38 -9.13 9.56 4.40
CA GLN A 38 -10.42 9.57 3.70
C GLN A 38 -10.73 8.19 3.08
N ALA A 39 -9.76 7.56 2.43
CA ALA A 39 -9.92 6.23 1.85
C ALA A 39 -10.14 5.15 2.92
N ALA A 40 -9.40 5.21 4.03
CA ALA A 40 -9.54 4.30 5.15
C ALA A 40 -10.90 4.45 5.87
N GLY A 41 -11.45 5.66 5.93
CA GLY A 41 -12.78 5.92 6.49
C GLY A 41 -13.91 5.18 5.77
N VAL A 42 -13.77 4.94 4.45
CA VAL A 42 -14.73 4.15 3.67
C VAL A 42 -14.60 2.65 4.00
N ILE A 43 -13.39 2.16 4.20
CA ILE A 43 -13.12 0.72 4.39
C ILE A 43 -13.54 0.24 5.78
N ASN A 44 -13.40 1.06 6.82
CA ASN A 44 -13.84 0.69 8.17
C ASN A 44 -15.35 0.40 8.26
N SER A 45 -16.16 0.85 7.29
CA SER A 45 -17.58 0.52 7.24
C SER A 45 -17.90 -0.86 6.64
N ASP A 46 -17.01 -1.41 5.81
CA ASP A 46 -17.26 -2.66 5.06
C ASP A 46 -16.30 -3.81 5.43
N ALA A 47 -15.15 -3.52 6.05
CA ALA A 47 -14.12 -4.54 6.33
C ALA A 47 -14.29 -5.31 7.65
N SER A 48 -15.31 -5.00 8.46
CA SER A 48 -15.66 -5.86 9.59
C SER A 48 -16.39 -7.09 9.07
N ILE A 49 -15.62 -8.10 8.66
CA ILE A 49 -16.16 -9.44 8.48
C ILE A 49 -16.58 -9.91 9.89
N ASP A 50 -17.89 -9.92 10.14
CA ASP A 50 -18.44 -10.44 11.39
C ASP A 50 -18.26 -11.95 11.45
N ILE A 51 -17.11 -12.38 11.97
CA ILE A 51 -16.73 -13.79 12.12
C ILE A 51 -17.73 -14.56 13.01
N SER A 52 -18.48 -13.86 13.88
CA SER A 52 -19.48 -14.50 14.74
C SER A 52 -20.65 -15.04 13.92
N SER A 53 -21.09 -14.34 12.87
CA SER A 53 -22.14 -14.82 11.97
C SER A 53 -21.70 -16.07 11.18
N VAL A 54 -20.47 -16.06 10.64
CA VAL A 54 -19.91 -17.18 9.87
C VAL A 54 -19.71 -18.43 10.73
N MET A 55 -19.28 -18.29 11.99
CA MET A 55 -19.10 -19.44 12.89
C MET A 55 -20.42 -20.15 13.24
N THR A 56 -21.52 -19.39 13.27
CA THR A 56 -22.85 -19.90 13.64
C THR A 56 -23.46 -20.75 12.51
N ASP A 57 -23.15 -20.43 11.25
CA ASP A 57 -23.64 -21.16 10.06
C ASP A 57 -22.76 -22.36 9.66
N LEU A 58 -21.50 -22.42 10.14
CA LEU A 58 -20.57 -23.52 9.83
C LEU A 58 -20.92 -24.83 10.56
N GLU A 59 -21.38 -24.75 11.80
CA GLU A 59 -21.71 -25.92 12.64
C GLU A 59 -22.82 -26.82 12.03
N PRO A 60 -23.99 -26.30 11.59
CA PRO A 60 -25.00 -27.12 10.93
C PRO A 60 -24.55 -27.66 9.56
N ARG A 61 -23.78 -26.88 8.79
CA ARG A 61 -23.27 -27.28 7.47
C ARG A 61 -22.26 -28.42 7.56
N LEU A 62 -21.37 -28.41 8.56
CA LEU A 62 -20.42 -29.51 8.78
C LEU A 62 -21.09 -30.80 9.28
N MET A 63 -22.23 -30.70 9.98
CA MET A 63 -22.99 -31.88 10.44
C MET A 63 -23.81 -32.55 9.32
N GLU A 64 -24.16 -31.81 8.26
CA GLU A 64 -24.85 -32.34 7.08
C GLU A 64 -23.89 -32.97 6.04
N MET A 65 -22.58 -32.76 6.16
CA MET A 65 -21.61 -33.26 5.19
C MET A 65 -21.20 -34.72 5.46
N ASP A 66 -21.14 -35.50 4.39
CA ASP A 66 -20.64 -36.88 4.41
C ASP A 66 -19.18 -36.99 4.91
N LEU A 67 -18.79 -38.18 5.39
CA LEU A 67 -17.42 -38.49 5.84
C LEU A 67 -16.35 -38.24 4.77
N GLY A 68 -16.69 -38.35 3.47
CA GLY A 68 -15.77 -38.13 2.35
C GLY A 68 -15.32 -36.66 2.21
N PRO A 69 -16.25 -35.71 2.04
CA PRO A 69 -15.95 -34.27 2.04
C PRO A 69 -15.23 -33.78 3.29
N LEU A 70 -15.56 -34.33 4.48
CA LEU A 70 -14.87 -34.00 5.73
C LEU A 70 -13.37 -34.38 5.70
N PHE A 71 -13.03 -35.55 5.15
CA PHE A 71 -11.64 -35.98 5.02
C PHE A 71 -10.86 -35.10 4.03
N GLY A 72 -11.53 -34.65 2.96
CA GLY A 72 -10.99 -33.66 2.02
C GLY A 72 -10.73 -32.31 2.68
N LEU A 73 -11.69 -31.80 3.46
CA LEU A 73 -11.56 -30.54 4.21
C LEU A 73 -10.41 -30.60 5.23
N TRP A 74 -10.24 -31.73 5.92
CA TRP A 74 -9.15 -31.94 6.87
C TRP A 74 -7.78 -31.85 6.19
N PHE A 75 -7.60 -32.53 5.05
CA PHE A 75 -6.35 -32.47 4.29
C PHE A 75 -6.11 -31.07 3.71
N GLN A 76 -7.16 -30.44 3.20
CA GLN A 76 -7.11 -29.10 2.62
C GLN A 76 -6.70 -28.04 3.67
N SER A 77 -7.25 -28.11 4.89
CA SER A 77 -6.90 -27.21 6.00
C SER A 77 -5.41 -27.21 6.34
N LEU A 78 -4.73 -28.36 6.21
CA LEU A 78 -3.28 -28.46 6.44
C LEU A 78 -2.50 -27.65 5.38
N PHE A 79 -2.89 -27.78 4.11
CA PHE A 79 -2.28 -27.02 3.02
C PHE A 79 -2.56 -25.52 3.14
N ILE A 80 -3.80 -25.15 3.45
CA ILE A 80 -4.19 -23.75 3.64
C ILE A 80 -3.40 -23.10 4.77
N GLY A 81 -3.22 -23.80 5.89
CA GLY A 81 -2.43 -23.29 7.02
C GLY A 81 -1.01 -22.87 6.60
N ILE A 82 -0.36 -23.68 5.76
CA ILE A 82 0.98 -23.37 5.23
C ILE A 82 0.92 -22.17 4.27
N THR A 83 -0.05 -22.14 3.36
CA THR A 83 -0.18 -21.03 2.39
C THR A 83 -0.52 -19.69 3.05
N MET A 84 -1.41 -19.68 4.04
CA MET A 84 -1.79 -18.48 4.78
C MET A 84 -0.63 -17.95 5.62
N TRP A 85 0.16 -18.85 6.22
CA TRP A 85 1.38 -18.47 6.93
C TRP A 85 2.40 -17.78 6.00
N ALA A 86 2.61 -18.34 4.81
CA ALA A 86 3.50 -17.74 3.81
C ALA A 86 3.00 -16.35 3.36
N LEU A 87 1.71 -16.21 3.08
CA LEU A 87 1.11 -14.93 2.66
C LEU A 87 1.18 -13.87 3.75
N TYR A 88 0.98 -14.24 5.01
CA TYR A 88 1.18 -13.36 6.16
C TYR A 88 2.62 -12.78 6.18
N ILE A 89 3.64 -13.63 5.99
CA ILE A 89 5.03 -13.18 5.93
C ILE A 89 5.26 -12.24 4.73
N CYS A 90 4.69 -12.55 3.56
CA CYS A 90 4.81 -11.69 2.39
C CYS A 90 4.21 -10.30 2.63
N ILE A 91 3.00 -10.22 3.20
CA ILE A 91 2.33 -8.95 3.51
C ILE A 91 3.16 -8.15 4.51
N PHE A 92 3.69 -8.82 5.55
CA PHE A 92 4.56 -8.19 6.54
C PHE A 92 5.80 -7.57 5.88
N ILE A 93 6.50 -8.33 5.03
CA ILE A 93 7.69 -7.84 4.31
C ILE A 93 7.36 -6.61 3.45
N VAL A 94 6.22 -6.60 2.74
CA VAL A 94 5.84 -5.47 1.90
C VAL A 94 5.61 -4.22 2.74
N ILE A 95 4.83 -4.31 3.82
CA ILE A 95 4.50 -3.15 4.67
C ILE A 95 5.76 -2.58 5.32
N TYR A 96 6.60 -3.42 5.93
CA TYR A 96 7.85 -2.96 6.55
C TYR A 96 8.87 -2.46 5.53
N GLY A 97 8.94 -3.08 4.35
CA GLY A 97 9.76 -2.60 3.24
C GLY A 97 9.39 -1.18 2.82
N ARG A 98 8.09 -0.83 2.82
CA ARG A 98 7.65 0.55 2.51
C ARG A 98 8.00 1.57 3.57
N MET A 99 7.93 1.19 4.84
CA MET A 99 8.39 2.07 5.92
C MET A 99 9.87 2.41 5.73
N ILE A 100 10.71 1.41 5.41
CA ILE A 100 12.13 1.63 5.15
C ILE A 100 12.36 2.53 3.94
N GLU A 101 11.62 2.33 2.83
CA GLU A 101 11.75 3.16 1.63
C GLU A 101 11.43 4.65 1.91
N ILE A 102 10.34 4.91 2.65
CA ILE A 102 9.95 6.27 3.06
C ILE A 102 11.04 6.92 3.91
N TYR A 103 11.61 6.19 4.87
CA TYR A 103 12.68 6.71 5.71
C TYR A 103 13.94 7.04 4.91
N LEU A 104 14.37 6.16 4.02
CA LEU A 104 15.55 6.39 3.18
C LEU A 104 15.38 7.61 2.26
N VAL A 105 14.22 7.74 1.61
CA VAL A 105 13.97 8.86 0.71
C VAL A 105 13.86 10.18 1.47
N THR A 106 13.26 10.16 2.66
CA THR A 106 13.16 11.34 3.54
C THR A 106 14.51 11.77 4.09
N SER A 107 15.39 10.83 4.46
CA SER A 107 16.74 11.16 4.98
C SER A 107 17.64 11.84 3.93
N VAL A 108 17.45 11.53 2.64
CA VAL A 108 18.27 12.10 1.56
C VAL A 108 17.68 13.41 1.03
N ALA A 109 16.52 13.86 1.50
CA ALA A 109 15.80 15.05 1.02
C ALA A 109 16.63 16.34 0.84
N PRO A 110 17.57 16.70 1.73
CA PRO A 110 18.27 17.99 1.62
C PRO A 110 19.14 18.12 0.35
N VAL A 111 19.67 17.01 -0.15
CA VAL A 111 20.58 16.97 -1.31
C VAL A 111 19.87 17.33 -2.63
N PRO A 112 18.79 16.65 -3.04
CA PRO A 112 18.05 17.01 -4.25
C PRO A 112 17.35 18.37 -4.12
N MET A 113 16.94 18.78 -2.92
CA MET A 113 16.32 20.08 -2.69
C MET A 113 17.32 21.24 -2.86
N ALA A 114 18.59 21.06 -2.47
CA ALA A 114 19.66 22.00 -2.79
C ALA A 114 19.94 22.09 -4.30
N ALA A 115 19.79 20.97 -5.01
CA ALA A 115 20.04 20.87 -6.45
C ALA A 115 18.89 21.45 -7.33
N MET A 116 17.69 21.66 -6.78
CA MET A 116 16.51 22.16 -7.52
C MET A 116 16.75 23.48 -8.26
N MET A 117 17.53 24.38 -7.69
CA MET A 117 17.79 25.69 -8.30
C MET A 117 18.91 25.63 -9.36
N GLY A 118 19.67 24.53 -9.46
CA GLY A 118 20.70 24.37 -10.49
C GLY A 118 20.12 24.34 -11.91
N LYS A 119 20.75 25.00 -12.89
CA LYS A 119 20.26 24.96 -14.29
C LYS A 119 20.45 23.57 -14.92
N GLU A 120 21.48 22.84 -14.47
CA GLU A 120 21.83 21.50 -14.94
C GLU A 120 21.25 20.38 -14.05
N TRP A 121 21.03 20.66 -12.76
CA TRP A 121 20.57 19.69 -11.77
C TRP A 121 19.12 19.94 -11.29
N GLY A 122 18.45 20.96 -11.83
CA GLY A 122 17.08 21.32 -11.45
C GLY A 122 16.05 20.22 -11.72
N GLY A 123 16.32 19.36 -12.72
CA GLY A 123 15.53 18.17 -12.99
C GLY A 123 15.62 17.12 -11.85
N MET A 124 16.76 17.02 -11.17
CA MET A 124 16.97 16.05 -10.08
C MET A 124 16.06 16.34 -8.90
N GLY A 125 15.96 17.61 -8.50
CA GLY A 125 15.11 18.00 -7.38
C GLY A 125 13.62 18.00 -7.70
N GLN A 126 13.23 18.32 -8.94
CA GLN A 126 11.85 18.14 -9.40
C GLN A 126 11.44 16.66 -9.43
N ASN A 127 12.33 15.77 -9.90
CA ASN A 127 12.07 14.33 -9.90
C ASN A 127 12.00 13.77 -8.48
N TYR A 128 12.80 14.27 -7.54
CA TYR A 128 12.68 13.92 -6.13
C TYR A 128 11.29 14.25 -5.55
N LEU A 129 10.77 15.46 -5.80
CA LEU A 129 9.41 15.82 -5.34
C LEU A 129 8.33 14.93 -5.96
N ARG A 130 8.48 14.55 -7.24
CA ARG A 130 7.57 13.57 -7.88
C ARG A 130 7.66 12.20 -7.24
N SER A 131 8.86 11.72 -6.93
CA SER A 131 9.09 10.47 -6.21
C SER A 131 8.51 10.51 -4.80
N LEU A 132 8.59 11.64 -4.11
CA LEU A 132 8.03 11.82 -2.77
C LEU A 132 6.50 11.82 -2.80
N LEU A 133 5.90 12.49 -3.79
CA LEU A 133 4.45 12.39 -4.05
C LEU A 133 4.01 10.98 -4.41
N ALA A 134 4.80 10.27 -5.22
CA ALA A 134 4.56 8.87 -5.55
C ALA A 134 4.53 7.99 -4.30
N LEU A 135 5.50 8.13 -3.41
CA LEU A 135 5.56 7.36 -2.15
C LEU A 135 4.36 7.64 -1.25
N GLY A 136 3.94 8.91 -1.12
CA GLY A 136 2.74 9.27 -0.37
C GLY A 136 1.47 8.64 -0.97
N PHE A 137 1.31 8.72 -2.29
CA PHE A 137 0.15 8.14 -2.98
C PHE A 137 0.18 6.61 -3.02
N GLN A 138 1.34 6.00 -2.87
CA GLN A 138 1.46 4.55 -2.81
C GLN A 138 0.73 3.96 -1.61
N ALA A 139 0.75 4.64 -0.46
CA ALA A 139 -0.01 4.23 0.73
C ALA A 139 -1.52 4.21 0.43
N PHE A 140 -2.02 5.17 -0.36
CA PHE A 140 -3.40 5.17 -0.82
C PHE A 140 -3.71 3.96 -1.71
N LEU A 141 -2.84 3.60 -2.65
CA LEU A 141 -3.04 2.41 -3.49
C LEU A 141 -3.07 1.11 -2.67
N ILE A 142 -2.27 0.99 -1.62
CA ILE A 142 -2.29 -0.16 -0.70
C ILE A 142 -3.67 -0.30 -0.04
N ILE A 143 -4.22 0.81 0.45
CA ILE A 143 -5.54 0.85 1.08
C ILE A 143 -6.64 0.46 0.08
N VAL A 144 -6.56 0.92 -1.17
CA VAL A 144 -7.49 0.51 -2.23
C VAL A 144 -7.38 -1.00 -2.52
N CYS A 145 -6.18 -1.58 -2.56
CA CYS A 145 -6.01 -3.02 -2.74
C CYS A 145 -6.69 -3.83 -1.61
N VAL A 146 -6.55 -3.37 -0.37
CA VAL A 146 -7.22 -4.01 0.79
C VAL A 146 -8.75 -3.87 0.69
N ALA A 147 -9.26 -2.73 0.23
CA ALA A 147 -10.69 -2.53 0.01
C ALA A 147 -11.27 -3.53 -1.01
N ILE A 148 -10.59 -3.69 -2.15
CA ILE A 148 -11.01 -4.63 -3.19
C ILE A 148 -11.02 -6.07 -2.65
N TYR A 149 -10.02 -6.43 -1.84
CA TYR A 149 -9.98 -7.74 -1.18
C TYR A 149 -11.16 -7.96 -0.22
N ALA A 150 -11.51 -6.96 0.60
CA ALA A 150 -12.64 -7.06 1.52
C ALA A 150 -13.95 -7.38 0.77
N VAL A 151 -14.21 -6.67 -0.34
CA VAL A 151 -15.40 -6.92 -1.18
C VAL A 151 -15.34 -8.30 -1.85
N LEU A 152 -14.18 -8.72 -2.37
CA LEU A 152 -14.03 -10.04 -3.00
C LEU A 152 -14.31 -11.18 -2.01
N VAL A 153 -13.85 -11.06 -0.77
CA VAL A 153 -14.08 -12.09 0.26
C VAL A 153 -15.54 -12.12 0.70
N GLN A 154 -16.23 -10.97 0.80
CA GLN A 154 -17.66 -10.95 1.09
C GLN A 154 -18.48 -11.72 0.04
N ASN A 155 -18.08 -11.67 -1.24
CA ASN A 155 -18.76 -12.42 -2.30
C ASN A 155 -18.62 -13.94 -2.16
N ILE A 156 -17.61 -14.45 -1.43
CA ILE A 156 -17.44 -15.89 -1.17
C ILE A 156 -18.50 -16.41 -0.20
N ALA A 157 -18.98 -15.57 0.73
CA ALA A 157 -19.99 -15.99 1.71
C ALA A 157 -21.35 -16.38 1.08
N LEU A 158 -21.52 -16.14 -0.22
CA LEU A 158 -22.72 -16.51 -0.99
C LEU A 158 -22.56 -17.85 -1.75
N GLU A 159 -21.40 -18.50 -1.64
CA GLU A 159 -21.09 -19.73 -2.39
C GLU A 159 -21.52 -20.98 -1.59
N ASP A 160 -22.35 -21.84 -2.20
CA ASP A 160 -22.91 -23.03 -1.54
C ASP A 160 -21.90 -24.19 -1.38
N ASP A 161 -20.80 -24.19 -2.14
CA ASP A 161 -19.77 -25.23 -2.10
C ASP A 161 -18.55 -24.78 -1.28
N ILE A 162 -18.42 -25.35 -0.08
CA ILE A 162 -17.37 -25.02 0.90
C ILE A 162 -15.97 -25.25 0.32
N ILE A 163 -15.77 -26.27 -0.52
CA ILE A 163 -14.44 -26.58 -1.07
C ILE A 163 -14.00 -25.50 -2.05
N MET A 164 -14.92 -25.05 -2.91
CA MET A 164 -14.66 -24.00 -3.90
C MET A 164 -14.46 -22.65 -3.23
N ALA A 165 -15.29 -22.33 -2.23
CA ALA A 165 -15.20 -21.12 -1.42
C ALA A 165 -13.84 -20.96 -0.72
N ILE A 166 -13.27 -22.06 -0.23
CA ILE A 166 -11.96 -22.00 0.42
C ILE A 166 -10.82 -21.78 -0.59
N TRP A 167 -10.86 -22.43 -1.77
CA TRP A 167 -9.86 -22.21 -2.81
C TRP A 167 -9.91 -20.79 -3.40
N SER A 168 -11.12 -20.23 -3.56
CA SER A 168 -11.29 -18.84 -4.02
C SER A 168 -10.76 -17.85 -2.98
N CYS A 169 -10.98 -18.11 -1.68
CA CYS A 169 -10.40 -17.32 -0.58
C CYS A 169 -8.87 -17.31 -0.62
N VAL A 170 -8.24 -18.48 -0.76
CA VAL A 170 -6.77 -18.59 -0.92
C VAL A 170 -6.30 -17.82 -2.15
N GLY A 171 -6.99 -17.96 -3.28
CA GLY A 171 -6.70 -17.25 -4.53
C GLY A 171 -6.76 -15.72 -4.39
N TYR A 172 -7.77 -15.18 -3.70
CA TYR A 172 -7.91 -13.75 -3.47
C TYR A 172 -6.83 -13.21 -2.54
N THR A 173 -6.39 -13.96 -1.54
CA THR A 173 -5.27 -13.55 -0.67
C THR A 173 -3.94 -13.54 -1.43
N VAL A 174 -3.72 -14.49 -2.34
CA VAL A 174 -2.54 -14.47 -3.24
C VAL A 174 -2.59 -13.27 -4.20
N LEU A 175 -3.77 -12.97 -4.76
CA LEU A 175 -3.97 -11.79 -5.62
C LEU A 175 -3.69 -10.49 -4.86
N LEU A 176 -4.15 -10.37 -3.61
CA LEU A 176 -3.82 -9.25 -2.73
C LEU A 176 -2.30 -9.12 -2.55
N CYS A 177 -1.60 -10.21 -2.25
CA CYS A 177 -0.14 -10.19 -2.12
C CYS A 177 0.55 -9.68 -3.41
N PHE A 178 0.14 -10.19 -4.58
CA PHE A 178 0.69 -9.75 -5.87
C PHE A 178 0.42 -8.26 -6.14
N THR A 179 -0.80 -7.79 -5.89
CA THR A 179 -1.16 -6.39 -6.12
C THR A 179 -0.40 -5.46 -5.16
N LEU A 180 -0.23 -5.85 -3.90
CA LEU A 180 0.58 -5.11 -2.91
C LEU A 180 2.03 -4.93 -3.36
N PHE A 181 2.68 -5.97 -3.87
CA PHE A 181 4.04 -5.84 -4.42
C PHE A 181 4.10 -4.86 -5.59
N LYS A 182 3.07 -4.84 -6.45
CA LYS A 182 3.02 -4.00 -7.65
C LYS A 182 2.67 -2.54 -7.37
N THR A 183 2.03 -2.22 -6.23
CA THR A 183 1.63 -0.83 -5.90
C THR A 183 2.77 0.19 -5.99
N GLY A 184 4.00 -0.18 -5.60
CA GLY A 184 5.13 0.75 -5.66
C GLY A 184 5.63 1.09 -7.05
N SER A 185 5.64 0.14 -7.98
CA SER A 185 6.01 0.44 -9.36
C SER A 185 4.91 1.24 -10.07
N LEU A 186 3.65 0.96 -9.74
CA LEU A 186 2.50 1.73 -10.24
C LEU A 186 2.50 3.18 -9.72
N ALA A 187 2.79 3.41 -8.44
CA ALA A 187 2.86 4.76 -7.92
C ALA A 187 3.96 5.58 -8.60
N LYS A 188 5.15 5.01 -8.78
CA LYS A 188 6.27 5.70 -9.46
C LYS A 188 5.95 6.00 -10.93
N SER A 189 5.30 5.09 -11.65
CA SER A 189 4.93 5.31 -13.05
C SER A 189 3.86 6.39 -13.22
N VAL A 190 2.87 6.46 -12.32
CA VAL A 190 1.81 7.49 -12.36
C VAL A 190 2.38 8.90 -12.21
N PHE A 191 3.36 9.10 -11.33
CA PHE A 191 3.98 10.42 -11.12
C PHE A 191 5.16 10.72 -12.04
N GLN A 192 5.45 9.85 -13.01
CA GLN A 192 6.64 9.94 -13.87
C GLN A 192 7.92 10.18 -13.04
N ALA A 193 7.98 9.53 -11.88
CA ALA A 193 9.13 9.52 -11.00
C ALA A 193 10.07 8.43 -11.52
N HIS A 194 11.09 8.86 -12.27
CA HIS A 194 12.06 7.96 -12.90
C HIS A 194 13.28 7.68 -12.02
#